data_AF-A0A3D9HZA1-F1
#
_entry.id   AF-A0A3D9HZA1-F1
#
_cell.length_a   1.000
_cell.length_b   1.000
_cell.length_c   1.000
_cell.angle_alpha   90.00
_cell.angle_beta   90.00
_cell.angle_gamma   90.00
#
_symmetry.space_group_name_H-M   'P 1'
#
loop_
_entity.id
_entity.type
_entity.pdbx_description
1 polymer ?
#
loop_
_entity_poly.entity_id
_entity_poly.type
_entity_poly.pdbx_seq_one_letter_code
_entity_poly.pdbx_strand_id
1 'polypeptide(L)' 'MKIREHLSTDLRVVQGRVHNWLDRYFPEFLTVFKDWECKSAIQMLSLNLLPHELVKLPDEFLLGHLREVAKRGAVEK' A
#
# COMPACT_ATOMS: atom_id res chain seq x y z
N MET A 1 -11.20 28.26 -7.37
CA MET A 1 -10.47 27.79 -6.18
C MET A 1 -11.22 26.74 -5.34
N LYS A 2 -12.48 26.38 -5.62
CA LYS A 2 -13.26 25.44 -4.77
C LYS A 2 -12.95 23.95 -5.03
N ILE A 3 -12.70 23.55 -6.28
CA ILE A 3 -12.56 22.13 -6.66
C ILE A 3 -11.33 21.48 -6.03
N ARG A 4 -10.17 22.17 -6.07
CA ARG A 4 -8.93 21.65 -5.47
C ARG A 4 -9.08 21.35 -3.97
N GLU A 5 -9.74 22.22 -3.23
CA GLU A 5 -9.93 22.05 -1.78
C GLU A 5 -10.88 20.90 -1.45
N HIS A 6 -11.95 20.71 -2.24
CA HIS A 6 -12.82 19.55 -2.12
C HIS A 6 -12.05 18.27 -2.39
N LEU A 7 -11.30 18.20 -3.50
CA LEU A 7 -10.49 17.02 -3.84
C LEU A 7 -9.43 16.71 -2.77
N SER A 8 -8.78 17.72 -2.19
CA SER A 8 -7.83 17.51 -1.09
C SER A 8 -8.50 16.99 0.18
N THR A 9 -9.74 17.41 0.44
CA THR A 9 -10.52 16.92 1.58
C THR A 9 -10.93 15.47 1.38
N ASP A 10 -11.44 15.14 0.19
CA ASP A 10 -11.83 13.77 -0.16
C ASP A 10 -10.64 12.82 -0.10
N LEU A 11 -9.47 13.25 -0.59
CA LEU A 11 -8.24 12.49 -0.50
C LEU A 11 -7.89 12.16 0.96
N ARG A 12 -7.91 13.16 1.86
CA ARG A 12 -7.64 12.96 3.29
C ARG A 12 -8.63 12.00 3.94
N VAL A 13 -9.90 12.08 3.57
CA VAL A 13 -10.93 11.15 4.07
C VAL A 13 -10.63 9.72 3.64
N VAL A 14 -10.27 9.51 2.37
CA VAL A 14 -9.89 8.18 1.86
C VAL A 14 -8.63 7.67 2.54
N GLN A 15 -7.59 8.50 2.66
CA GLN A 15 -6.34 8.14 3.35
C GLN A 15 -6.59 7.71 4.80
N GLY A 16 -7.41 8.48 5.54
CA GLY A 16 -7.76 8.16 6.92
C GLY A 16 -8.54 6.84 7.05
N ARG A 17 -9.42 6.53 6.09
CA ARG A 17 -10.14 5.24 6.06
C ARG A 17 -9.20 4.07 5.84
N VAL A 18 -8.28 4.19 4.87
CA VAL A 18 -7.30 3.14 4.60
C VAL A 18 -6.40 2.92 5.82
N HIS A 19 -5.91 3.99 6.43
CA HIS A 19 -5.10 3.91 7.65
C HIS A 19 -5.86 3.19 8.78
N ASN A 20 -7.12 3.54 9.01
CA ASN A 20 -7.95 2.88 10.02
C ASN A 20 -8.18 1.38 9.73
N TRP A 21 -8.34 1.00 8.46
CA TRP A 21 -8.44 -0.41 8.09
C TRP A 21 -7.14 -1.16 8.33
N LEU A 22 -6.00 -0.56 8.00
CA LEU A 22 -4.69 -1.17 8.28
C LEU A 22 -4.49 -1.34 9.78
N ASP A 23 -4.74 -0.33 10.60
CA ASP A 23 -4.61 -0.44 12.06
C ASP A 23 -5.53 -1.52 12.66
N ARG A 24 -6.75 -1.67 12.11
CA ARG A 24 -7.75 -2.61 12.65
C ARG A 24 -7.54 -4.04 12.22
N TYR A 25 -7.11 -4.27 10.99
CA TYR A 25 -7.08 -5.61 10.37
C TYR A 25 -5.68 -6.09 10.02
N PHE A 26 -4.69 -5.20 9.93
CA PHE A 26 -3.32 -5.54 9.61
C PHE A 26 -2.30 -4.60 10.29
N PRO A 27 -2.31 -4.49 11.62
CA PRO A 27 -1.49 -3.51 12.35
C PRO A 27 0.03 -3.71 12.14
N GLU A 28 0.48 -4.94 11.87
CA GLU A 28 1.88 -5.25 11.58
C GLU A 28 2.36 -4.65 10.26
N PHE A 29 1.45 -4.32 9.35
CA PHE A 29 1.79 -3.77 8.03
C PHE A 29 2.62 -2.49 8.13
N LEU A 30 2.23 -1.59 9.05
CA LEU A 30 2.93 -0.31 9.26
C LEU A 30 4.24 -0.45 10.06
N THR A 31 4.51 -1.63 10.61
CA THR A 31 5.82 -1.91 11.23
C THR A 31 6.89 -2.21 10.17
N VAL A 32 6.46 -2.75 9.03
CA VAL A 32 7.32 -3.07 7.87
C VAL A 32 7.40 -1.88 6.91
N PHE A 33 6.24 -1.28 6.60
CA PHE A 33 6.15 -0.11 5.73
C PHE A 33 5.90 1.14 6.56
N LYS A 34 6.89 2.03 6.66
CA LYS A 34 6.75 3.31 7.36
C LYS A 34 5.58 4.17 6.84
N ASP A 35 5.28 4.04 5.55
CA ASP A 35 4.19 4.74 4.88
C ASP A 35 3.48 3.77 3.93
N TRP A 36 2.17 3.63 4.09
CA TRP A 36 1.34 2.76 3.24
C TRP A 36 1.15 3.33 1.83
N GLU A 37 1.35 4.63 1.64
CA GLU A 37 1.23 5.31 0.35
C GLU A 37 2.49 5.15 -0.52
N CYS A 38 3.55 4.54 0.01
CA CYS A 38 4.75 4.28 -0.78
C CYS A 38 4.48 3.23 -1.87
N LYS A 39 5.21 3.33 -2.99
CA LYS A 39 4.99 2.47 -4.16
C LYS A 39 5.05 0.97 -3.84
N SER A 40 5.94 0.57 -2.94
CA SER A 40 6.08 -0.83 -2.51
C SER A 40 4.92 -1.29 -1.63
N ALA A 41 4.43 -0.45 -0.72
CA ALA A 41 3.27 -0.77 0.11
C ALA A 41 2.00 -0.86 -0.72
N ILE A 42 1.76 0.08 -1.63
CA ILE A 42 0.62 0.03 -2.57
C ILE A 42 0.70 -1.24 -3.44
N GLN A 43 1.88 -1.61 -3.91
CA GLN A 43 2.07 -2.87 -4.66
C GLN A 43 1.73 -4.09 -3.81
N MET A 44 2.08 -4.08 -2.53
CA MET A 44 1.71 -5.16 -1.63
C MET A 44 0.19 -5.23 -1.42
N LEU A 45 -0.45 -4.07 -1.20
CA LEU A 45 -1.91 -3.96 -1.02
C LEU A 45 -2.69 -4.29 -2.29
N SER A 46 -2.10 -4.13 -3.48
CA SER A 46 -2.75 -4.46 -4.76
C SER A 46 -3.03 -5.95 -4.94
N LEU A 47 -2.39 -6.82 -4.13
CA LEU A 47 -2.72 -8.24 -4.05
C LEU A 47 -4.14 -8.47 -3.47
N ASN A 48 -4.72 -7.49 -2.77
CA ASN A 48 -6.04 -7.57 -2.13
C ASN A 48 -6.18 -8.77 -1.18
N LEU A 49 -5.10 -9.12 -0.47
CA LEU A 49 -5.05 -10.26 0.45
C LEU A 49 -5.18 -9.80 1.90
N LEU A 50 -5.86 -10.62 2.70
CA LEU A 50 -5.88 -10.48 4.15
C LEU A 50 -4.60 -11.05 4.77
N PRO A 51 -4.23 -10.68 6.01
CA PRO A 51 -2.97 -11.11 6.63
C PRO A 51 -2.81 -12.63 6.68
N HIS A 52 -3.89 -13.35 6.97
CA HIS A 52 -3.88 -14.81 7.05
C HIS A 52 -3.79 -15.51 5.69
N GLU A 53 -4.13 -14.82 4.60
CA GLU A 53 -3.94 -15.30 3.24
C GLU A 53 -2.51 -15.00 2.77
N LEU A 54 -1.99 -13.84 3.16
CA LEU A 54 -0.65 -13.39 2.82
C LEU A 54 0.43 -14.34 3.36
N VAL A 55 0.27 -14.82 4.60
CA VAL A 55 1.20 -15.79 5.23
C VAL A 55 1.24 -17.14 4.50
N LYS A 56 0.23 -17.47 3.69
CA LYS A 56 0.19 -18.72 2.91
C LYS A 56 0.96 -18.62 1.60
N LEU A 57 1.33 -17.41 1.17
CA LEU A 57 2.10 -17.22 -0.04
C LEU A 57 3.59 -17.47 0.20
N PRO A 58 4.30 -18.00 -0.81
CA PRO A 58 5.74 -18.17 -0.71
C PRO A 58 6.45 -16.82 -0.78
N ASP A 59 7.50 -16.65 0.03
CA ASP A 59 8.30 -15.42 0.09
C ASP A 59 8.86 -15.01 -1.27
N GLU A 60 9.24 -15.98 -2.11
CA GLU A 60 9.75 -15.75 -3.46
C GLU A 60 8.72 -15.04 -4.35
N PHE A 61 7.45 -15.38 -4.21
CA PHE A 61 6.36 -14.73 -4.93
C PHE A 61 6.19 -13.28 -4.46
N LEU A 62 6.19 -13.05 -3.15
CA LEU A 62 6.07 -11.71 -2.57
C LEU A 62 7.24 -10.80 -3.00
N LEU A 63 8.47 -11.32 -2.96
CA LEU A 63 9.65 -10.62 -3.44
C LEU A 63 9.59 -10.35 -4.94
N GLY A 64 9.13 -11.31 -5.74
CA GLY A 64 8.91 -11.13 -7.18
C GLY A 64 7.94 -9.99 -7.47
N HIS A 65 6.80 -9.99 -6.78
CA HIS A 65 5.76 -8.98 -6.90
C HIS A 65 6.23 -7.57 -6.51
N LEU A 66 6.98 -7.45 -5.42
CA LEU A 66 7.58 -6.18 -5.00
C LEU A 66 8.66 -5.68 -5.99
N ARG A 67 9.42 -6.59 -6.59
CA ARG A 67 10.46 -6.25 -7.58
C ARG A 67 9.89 -5.69 -8.88
N GLU A 68 8.65 -5.98 -9.24
CA GLU A 68 8.03 -5.38 -10.43
C GLU A 68 8.00 -3.86 -10.35
N VAL A 69 7.70 -3.31 -9.18
CA VAL A 69 7.69 -1.86 -8.96
C VAL A 69 9.10 -1.28 -8.89
N ALA A 70 10.06 -2.02 -8.32
CA ALA A 70 11.46 -1.61 -8.32
C ALA A 70 12.04 -1.55 -9.74
N LYS A 71 11.69 -2.50 -10.61
CA LYS A 71 12.08 -2.50 -12.03
C LYS A 71 11.51 -1.29 -12.78
N ARG A 72 10.25 -0.93 -12.52
CA ARG A 72 9.61 0.25 -13.14
C ARG A 72 10.27 1.56 -12.70
N GLY A 73 10.71 1.67 -11.46
CA GLY A 73 11.45 2.85 -10.96
C GLY A 73 12.89 2.98 -11.46
N ALA A 74 13.51 1.89 -11.92
CA ALA A 74 14.88 1.91 -12.45
C ALA A 74 14.98 2.34 -13.92
N VAL A 75 13.86 2.33 -14.67
CA VAL A 75 13.79 2.75 -16.08
C VAL A 75 13.52 4.25 -16.22
N GLU A 76 13.21 4.94 -15.12
CA GLU A 76 12.81 6.35 -15.09
C GLU A 76 13.96 7.29 -14.65
N LYS A 77 15.20 6.99 -15.08
CA LYS A 77 16.38 7.86 -14.92
C LYS A 77 17.01 8.22 -16.26
#